data_AF-A0A538J6R7-F1
#
_entry.id   AF-A0A538J6R7-F1
#
_cell.length_a   1.000
_cell.length_b   1.000
_cell.length_c   1.000
_cell.angle_alpha   90.00
_cell.angle_beta   90.00
_cell.angle_gamma   90.00
#
_symmetry.space_group_name_H-M   'P 1'
#
loop_
_entity.id
_entity.type
_entity.pdbx_description
1 polymer ?
#
loop_
_entity_poly.entity_id
_entity_poly.type
_entity_poly.pdbx_seq_one_letter_code
_entity_poly.pdbx_strand_id
1 'polypeptide(L)'
;PTVSDGLVYITTGGKLAAFPAGGCGQPMCAPAWTADVGALALSPVAVADGVVFVSAQEGDLYAFRATGCGAPTCTPLWSGVMVGGGDSPPSVANGVVFAGSNDEKLHAFSARGCVSAACQPLWTASLIGQATTTPVVANGNVLVGTTDRRLFAYGLPAP
;
A
#
# COMPACT_ATOMS: atom_id res chain seq x y z
N PRO A 1 -3.62 -7.81 -8.69
CA PRO A 1 -2.18 -7.97 -9.01
C PRO A 1 -1.62 -6.64 -9.50
N THR A 2 -0.35 -6.36 -9.22
CA THR A 2 0.36 -5.16 -9.68
C THR A 2 1.65 -5.60 -10.36
N VAL A 3 2.03 -5.01 -11.49
CA VAL A 3 3.26 -5.36 -12.23
C VAL A 3 4.20 -4.16 -12.24
N SER A 4 5.46 -4.35 -11.85
CA SER A 4 6.53 -3.34 -11.94
C SER A 4 7.87 -4.02 -12.11
N ASP A 5 8.74 -3.46 -12.95
CA ASP A 5 10.16 -3.84 -13.08
C ASP A 5 10.39 -5.35 -13.25
N GLY A 6 9.55 -6.01 -14.06
CA GLY A 6 9.68 -7.44 -14.34
C GLY A 6 9.15 -8.36 -13.23
N LEU A 7 8.49 -7.83 -12.20
CA LEU A 7 7.85 -8.59 -11.14
C LEU A 7 6.33 -8.34 -11.12
N VAL A 8 5.57 -9.38 -10.75
CA VAL A 8 4.15 -9.34 -10.44
C VAL A 8 3.98 -9.51 -8.94
N TYR A 9 3.35 -8.55 -8.31
CA TYR A 9 3.00 -8.56 -6.90
C TYR A 9 1.54 -8.98 -6.73
N ILE A 10 1.33 -9.99 -5.89
CA ILE A 10 0.00 -10.45 -5.50
C ILE A 10 -0.08 -10.55 -3.98
N THR A 11 -1.27 -10.26 -3.47
CA THR A 11 -1.63 -10.47 -2.08
C THR A 11 -2.57 -11.65 -1.98
N THR A 12 -2.30 -12.55 -1.04
CA THR A 12 -3.10 -13.76 -0.82
C THR A 12 -3.08 -14.09 0.66
N GLY A 13 -4.22 -13.92 1.32
CA GLY A 13 -4.31 -14.00 2.78
C GLY A 13 -3.41 -12.96 3.44
N GLY A 14 -2.70 -13.37 4.50
CA GLY A 14 -1.77 -12.50 5.23
C GLY A 14 -0.40 -12.30 4.60
N LYS A 15 -0.26 -12.53 3.28
CA LYS A 15 1.03 -12.53 2.59
C LYS A 15 1.04 -11.63 1.35
N LEU A 16 2.19 -11.01 1.13
CA LEU A 16 2.62 -10.44 -0.14
C LEU A 16 3.57 -11.45 -0.81
N ALA A 17 3.37 -11.70 -2.10
CA ALA A 17 4.26 -12.54 -2.90
C ALA A 17 4.60 -11.85 -4.22
N ALA A 18 5.88 -11.91 -4.59
CA ALA A 18 6.39 -11.39 -5.86
C ALA A 18 6.80 -12.54 -6.78
N PHE A 19 6.39 -12.50 -8.04
CA PHE A 19 6.69 -13.51 -9.05
C PHE A 19 7.36 -12.86 -10.27
N PRO A 20 8.27 -13.56 -10.98
CA PRO A 20 8.78 -13.07 -12.26
C PRO A 20 7.65 -12.88 -13.28
N ALA A 21 7.52 -11.68 -13.84
CA ALA A 21 6.49 -11.34 -14.82
C ALA A 21 6.69 -12.06 -16.17
N GLY A 22 7.93 -12.40 -16.50
CA GLY A 22 8.24 -13.24 -17.67
C GLY A 22 7.89 -14.72 -17.48
N GLY A 23 7.36 -15.10 -16.32
CA GLY A 23 7.14 -16.49 -15.93
C GLY A 23 8.43 -17.20 -15.49
N CYS A 24 8.29 -18.47 -15.12
CA CYS A 24 9.38 -19.32 -14.64
C CYS A 24 9.63 -20.55 -15.53
N GLY A 25 8.99 -20.61 -16.70
CA GLY A 25 9.08 -21.75 -17.63
C GLY A 25 8.40 -23.03 -17.12
N GLN A 26 7.59 -22.95 -16.06
CA GLN A 26 6.84 -24.06 -15.48
C GLN A 26 5.37 -23.67 -15.26
N PRO A 27 4.42 -24.63 -15.19
CA PRO A 27 3.01 -24.34 -14.92
C PRO A 27 2.75 -23.74 -13.53
N MET A 28 3.65 -23.99 -12.57
CA MET A 28 3.61 -23.45 -11.22
C MET A 28 4.93 -22.76 -10.91
N CYS A 29 4.87 -21.46 -10.61
CA CYS A 29 6.05 -20.69 -10.26
C CYS A 29 6.19 -20.57 -8.75
N ALA A 30 7.42 -20.68 -8.25
CA ALA A 30 7.75 -20.21 -6.92
C ALA A 30 7.87 -18.68 -6.92
N PRO A 31 7.50 -18.00 -5.83
CA PRO A 31 7.74 -16.56 -5.71
C PRO A 31 9.23 -16.28 -5.66
N ALA A 32 9.65 -15.16 -6.26
CA ALA A 32 11.00 -14.62 -6.10
C ALA A 32 11.28 -14.24 -4.65
N TRP A 33 10.26 -13.71 -3.96
CA TRP A 33 10.27 -13.44 -2.52
C TRP A 33 8.85 -13.31 -1.98
N THR A 34 8.69 -13.46 -0.67
CA THR A 34 7.43 -13.28 0.05
C THR A 34 7.61 -12.39 1.27
N ALA A 35 6.51 -11.90 1.82
CA ALA A 35 6.48 -11.24 3.10
C ALA A 35 5.18 -11.54 3.84
N ASP A 36 5.26 -11.67 5.16
CA ASP A 36 4.10 -11.77 6.04
C ASP A 36 3.67 -10.36 6.47
N VAL A 37 2.41 -10.03 6.24
CA VAL A 37 1.80 -8.76 6.67
C VAL A 37 0.83 -8.95 7.85
N GLY A 38 0.74 -10.16 8.39
CA GLY A 38 0.06 -10.46 9.66
C GLY A 38 -1.47 -10.43 9.65
N ALA A 39 -2.09 -9.79 8.66
CA ALA A 39 -3.54 -9.70 8.50
C ALA A 39 -3.93 -9.66 7.01
N LEU A 40 -5.23 -9.67 6.68
CA LEU A 40 -5.67 -9.82 5.29
C LEU A 40 -5.13 -8.69 4.41
N ALA A 41 -4.19 -9.02 3.53
CA ALA A 41 -3.53 -8.06 2.66
C ALA A 41 -4.48 -7.60 1.55
N LEU A 42 -4.64 -6.29 1.40
CA LEU A 42 -5.53 -5.71 0.39
C LEU A 42 -4.87 -5.70 -0.99
N SER A 43 -5.70 -5.74 -2.03
CA SER A 43 -5.26 -5.76 -3.42
C SER A 43 -6.03 -4.71 -4.24
N PRO A 44 -5.39 -4.03 -5.22
CA PRO A 44 -3.98 -4.16 -5.62
C PRO A 44 -2.99 -3.57 -4.60
N VAL A 45 -1.69 -3.79 -4.81
CA VAL A 45 -0.63 -3.09 -4.06
C VAL A 45 -0.16 -1.88 -4.85
N ALA A 46 0.44 -0.89 -4.19
CA ALA A 46 1.06 0.25 -4.88
C ALA A 46 2.58 0.04 -5.00
N VAL A 47 3.18 0.50 -6.09
CA VAL A 47 4.63 0.45 -6.30
C VAL A 47 5.11 1.84 -6.74
N ALA A 48 6.13 2.37 -6.07
CA ALA A 48 6.78 3.62 -6.44
C ALA A 48 8.23 3.62 -5.95
N ASP A 49 9.14 4.17 -6.75
CA ASP A 49 10.56 4.35 -6.41
C ASP A 49 11.24 3.07 -5.86
N GLY A 50 10.88 1.90 -6.41
CA GLY A 50 11.44 0.61 -5.98
C GLY A 50 10.92 0.09 -4.63
N VAL A 51 9.79 0.62 -4.15
CA VAL A 51 9.12 0.19 -2.91
C VAL A 51 7.69 -0.25 -3.22
N VAL A 52 7.27 -1.38 -2.63
CA VAL A 52 5.92 -1.92 -2.69
C VAL A 52 5.20 -1.58 -1.38
N PHE A 53 4.02 -0.99 -1.47
CA PHE A 53 3.18 -0.60 -0.34
C PHE A 53 1.92 -1.46 -0.30
N VAL A 54 1.65 -2.03 0.87
CA VAL A 54 0.53 -2.95 1.11
C VAL A 54 -0.24 -2.51 2.34
N SER A 55 -1.53 -2.24 2.18
CA SER A 55 -2.44 -2.08 3.32
C SER A 55 -2.96 -3.45 3.74
N ALA A 56 -3.08 -3.71 5.04
CA ALA A 56 -3.72 -4.91 5.56
C ALA A 56 -5.01 -4.56 6.33
N GLN A 57 -6.04 -5.37 6.17
CA GLN A 57 -7.27 -5.30 6.97
C GLN A 57 -6.93 -5.59 8.43
N GLU A 58 -7.44 -4.79 9.37
CA GLU A 58 -7.09 -4.89 10.80
C GLU A 58 -5.59 -4.72 11.11
N GLY A 59 -4.79 -4.27 10.14
CA GLY A 59 -3.35 -4.08 10.27
C GLY A 59 -2.88 -2.76 9.67
N ASP A 60 -1.57 -2.58 9.65
CA ASP A 60 -0.92 -1.34 9.23
C ASP A 60 -0.72 -1.25 7.71
N LEU A 61 -0.10 -0.15 7.27
CA LEU A 61 0.52 -0.03 5.96
C LEU A 61 1.92 -0.63 6.05
N TYR A 62 2.34 -1.46 5.11
CA TYR A 62 3.68 -2.05 5.09
C TYR A 62 4.41 -1.67 3.80
N ALA A 63 5.69 -1.32 3.93
CA ALA A 63 6.56 -0.99 2.81
C ALA A 63 7.66 -2.05 2.66
N PHE A 64 7.86 -2.59 1.45
CA PHE A 64 8.87 -3.60 1.14
C PHE A 64 9.71 -3.18 -0.06
N ARG A 65 10.98 -3.59 -0.10
CA ARG A 65 11.82 -3.39 -1.29
C ARG A 65 11.25 -4.19 -2.45
N ALA A 66 10.97 -3.55 -3.58
CA ALA A 66 10.33 -4.17 -4.74
C ALA A 66 11.14 -5.37 -5.30
N THR A 67 12.47 -5.25 -5.27
CA THR A 67 13.41 -6.28 -5.73
C THR A 67 13.59 -7.43 -4.72
N GLY A 68 12.94 -7.37 -3.56
CA GLY A 68 13.18 -8.27 -2.45
C GLY A 68 14.36 -7.84 -1.58
N CYS A 69 14.64 -8.66 -0.56
CA CYS A 69 15.59 -8.39 0.52
C CYS A 69 16.83 -9.30 0.47
N GLY A 70 17.01 -10.09 -0.60
CA GLY A 70 18.07 -11.10 -0.70
C GLY A 70 17.77 -12.40 0.07
N ALA A 71 16.55 -12.56 0.58
CA ALA A 71 16.08 -13.77 1.26
C ALA A 71 14.69 -14.18 0.72
N PRO A 72 14.25 -15.45 0.92
CA PRO A 72 12.93 -15.91 0.48
C PRO A 72 11.76 -15.19 1.17
N THR A 73 11.98 -14.73 2.39
CA THR A 73 10.99 -14.00 3.20
C THR A 73 11.58 -12.68 3.66
N CYS A 74 10.89 -11.59 3.39
CA CYS A 74 11.32 -10.24 3.70
C CYS A 74 10.56 -9.63 4.87
N THR A 75 11.27 -8.83 5.65
CA THR A 75 10.68 -7.93 6.63
C THR A 75 10.41 -6.56 5.98
N PRO A 76 9.43 -5.80 6.49
CA PRO A 76 9.15 -4.47 5.98
C PRO A 76 10.34 -3.54 6.20
N LEU A 77 10.54 -2.61 5.27
CA LEU A 77 11.42 -1.45 5.42
C LEU A 77 10.90 -0.54 6.54
N TRP A 78 9.58 -0.37 6.58
CA TRP A 78 8.85 0.36 7.61
C TRP A 78 7.36 -0.04 7.58
N SER A 79 6.63 0.23 8.66
CA SER A 79 5.17 0.17 8.72
C SER A 79 4.57 1.53 9.06
N GLY A 80 3.40 1.84 8.52
CA GLY A 80 2.62 3.05 8.81
C GLY A 80 1.48 2.71 9.75
N VAL A 81 1.50 3.33 10.94
CA VAL A 81 0.53 3.06 12.00
C VAL A 81 -0.84 3.61 11.59
N MET A 82 -1.83 2.73 11.46
CA MET A 82 -3.22 3.10 11.13
C MET A 82 -4.19 2.60 12.22
N VAL A 83 -5.06 3.51 12.69
CA VAL A 83 -6.09 3.15 13.66
C VAL A 83 -7.25 2.46 12.94
N GLY A 84 -7.61 1.23 13.34
CA GLY A 84 -8.71 0.47 12.71
C GLY A 84 -8.30 -0.34 11.48
N GLY A 85 -7.05 -0.19 11.04
CA GLY A 85 -6.46 -0.89 9.92
C GLY A 85 -7.00 -0.50 8.54
N GLY A 86 -6.33 -0.97 7.50
CA GLY A 86 -6.65 -0.60 6.12
C GLY A 86 -8.03 -1.07 5.68
N ASP A 87 -8.78 -0.19 5.03
CA ASP A 87 -10.06 -0.53 4.39
C ASP A 87 -9.97 -0.61 2.85
N SER A 88 -8.91 -0.01 2.29
CA SER A 88 -8.71 0.14 0.86
C SER A 88 -7.23 -0.02 0.46
N PRO A 89 -6.98 -0.43 -0.80
CA PRO A 89 -5.65 -0.44 -1.39
C PRO A 89 -4.96 0.93 -1.33
N PRO A 90 -3.64 0.99 -1.07
CA PRO A 90 -2.93 2.26 -1.03
C PRO A 90 -2.71 2.83 -2.43
N SER A 91 -2.38 4.13 -2.49
CA SER A 91 -1.88 4.81 -3.69
C SER A 91 -0.65 5.65 -3.35
N VAL A 92 0.18 5.97 -4.33
CA VAL A 92 1.37 6.81 -4.13
C VAL A 92 1.38 7.95 -5.13
N ALA A 93 1.64 9.17 -4.66
CA ALA A 93 1.96 10.30 -5.52
C ALA A 93 2.85 11.30 -4.80
N ASN A 94 3.73 11.96 -5.53
CA ASN A 94 4.63 13.00 -5.01
C ASN A 94 5.39 12.56 -3.73
N GLY A 95 5.78 11.28 -3.64
CA GLY A 95 6.48 10.73 -2.48
C GLY A 95 5.61 10.54 -1.23
N VAL A 96 4.28 10.58 -1.36
CA VAL A 96 3.33 10.34 -0.27
C VAL A 96 2.46 9.13 -0.61
N VAL A 97 2.30 8.23 0.38
CA VAL A 97 1.42 7.06 0.31
C VAL A 97 0.09 7.39 0.99
N PHE A 98 -1.01 7.19 0.29
CA PHE A 98 -2.37 7.40 0.81
C PHE A 98 -3.06 6.07 1.04
N ALA A 99 -3.58 5.86 2.23
CA ALA A 99 -4.32 4.65 2.60
C ALA A 99 -5.60 5.04 3.35
N GLY A 100 -6.74 4.51 2.91
CA GLY A 100 -7.97 4.58 3.68
C GLY A 100 -7.95 3.59 4.84
N SER A 101 -8.72 3.91 5.87
CA SER A 101 -8.78 3.14 7.10
C SER A 101 -10.21 3.04 7.63
N ASN A 102 -10.48 1.96 8.35
CA ASN A 102 -11.80 1.70 8.96
C ASN A 102 -12.20 2.74 10.03
N ASP A 103 -11.28 3.62 10.46
CA ASP A 103 -11.59 4.78 11.31
C ASP A 103 -12.18 5.97 10.55
N GLU A 104 -12.67 5.74 9.33
CA GLU A 104 -13.25 6.74 8.42
C GLU A 104 -12.28 7.88 8.12
N LYS A 105 -11.00 7.54 7.90
CA LYS A 105 -9.96 8.50 7.55
C LYS A 105 -9.11 8.07 6.38
N LEU A 106 -8.61 9.07 5.67
CA LEU A 106 -7.47 8.96 4.80
C LEU A 106 -6.20 9.27 5.59
N HIS A 107 -5.26 8.34 5.60
CA HIS A 107 -3.94 8.50 6.22
C HIS A 107 -2.89 8.73 5.13
N ALA A 108 -1.99 9.70 5.34
CA ALA A 108 -0.92 10.03 4.40
C ALA A 108 0.44 9.76 5.05
N PHE A 109 1.30 8.97 4.41
CA PHE A 109 2.63 8.61 4.91
C PHE A 109 3.73 9.03 3.93
N SER A 110 4.92 9.31 4.42
CA SER A 110 6.10 9.49 3.56
C SER A 110 6.44 8.16 2.90
N ALA A 111 6.53 8.12 1.57
CA ALA A 111 6.95 6.93 0.81
C ALA A 111 8.41 6.53 1.13
N ARG A 112 9.23 7.49 1.58
CA ARG A 112 10.60 7.26 2.02
C ARG A 112 10.68 6.64 3.42
N GLY A 113 9.55 6.48 4.10
CA GLY A 113 9.48 6.08 5.49
C GLY A 113 9.79 7.24 6.44
N CYS A 114 10.24 6.89 7.63
CA CYS A 114 10.55 7.80 8.72
C CYS A 114 11.81 7.31 9.47
N VAL A 115 12.17 7.99 10.57
CA VAL A 115 13.37 7.65 11.35
C VAL A 115 13.22 6.34 12.15
N SER A 116 11.98 5.89 12.38
CA SER A 116 11.64 4.66 13.08
C SER A 116 11.16 3.58 12.10
N ALA A 117 11.12 2.32 12.55
CA ALA A 117 10.46 1.25 11.80
C ALA A 117 8.93 1.41 11.75
N ALA A 118 8.34 2.09 12.74
CA ALA A 118 6.92 2.41 12.80
C ALA A 118 6.70 3.91 12.59
N CYS A 119 6.09 4.26 11.47
CA CYS A 119 5.86 5.63 11.02
C CYS A 119 4.46 6.11 11.37
N GLN A 120 4.40 7.34 11.89
CA GLN A 120 3.14 8.06 12.04
C GLN A 120 2.75 8.72 10.71
N PRO A 121 1.45 8.95 10.45
CA PRO A 121 1.02 9.68 9.27
C PRO A 121 1.55 11.12 9.30
N LEU A 122 1.94 11.63 8.14
CA LEU A 122 2.23 13.05 7.89
C LEU A 122 1.02 13.91 8.21
N TRP A 123 -0.17 13.42 7.84
CA TRP A 123 -1.47 14.00 8.17
C TRP A 123 -2.57 12.96 8.03
N THR A 124 -3.75 13.27 8.59
CA THR A 124 -4.97 12.50 8.39
C THR A 124 -6.11 13.42 7.97
N ALA A 125 -7.06 12.90 7.21
CA ALA A 125 -8.25 13.63 6.81
C ALA A 125 -9.50 12.78 7.04
N SER A 126 -10.54 13.38 7.63
CA SER A 126 -11.82 12.72 7.87
C SER A 126 -12.57 12.50 6.57
N LEU A 127 -12.96 11.25 6.35
CA LEU A 127 -13.94 10.82 5.36
C LEU A 127 -15.31 10.73 6.04
N ILE A 128 -16.37 10.56 5.25
CA ILE A 128 -17.66 10.11 5.77
C ILE A 128 -17.94 8.76 5.11
N GLY A 129 -17.99 7.71 5.93
CA GLY A 129 -17.94 6.33 5.45
C GLY A 129 -16.53 5.87 5.07
N GLN A 130 -16.41 4.56 4.83
CA GLN A 130 -15.16 3.89 4.49
C GLN A 130 -14.72 4.20 3.05
N ALA A 131 -13.42 4.23 2.81
CA ALA A 131 -12.89 4.37 1.45
C ALA A 131 -13.17 3.08 0.67
N THR A 132 -13.86 3.21 -0.46
CA THR A 132 -14.24 2.07 -1.32
C THR A 132 -13.36 1.95 -2.54
N THR A 133 -12.65 3.02 -2.89
CA THR A 133 -11.81 3.10 -4.08
C THR A 133 -10.37 3.32 -3.68
N THR A 134 -9.44 2.73 -4.44
CA THR A 134 -8.04 3.14 -4.42
C THR A 134 -7.97 4.66 -4.64
N PRO A 135 -7.31 5.44 -3.75
CA PRO A 135 -7.23 6.88 -3.95
C PRO A 135 -6.52 7.23 -5.27
N VAL A 136 -6.98 8.28 -5.94
CA VAL A 136 -6.41 8.73 -7.22
C VAL A 136 -5.88 10.14 -7.07
N VAL A 137 -4.66 10.38 -7.53
CA VAL A 137 -4.09 11.73 -7.52
C VAL A 137 -4.24 12.39 -8.88
N ALA A 138 -4.89 13.56 -8.91
CA ALA A 138 -5.11 14.35 -10.10
C ALA A 138 -5.07 15.84 -9.76
N ASN A 139 -4.39 16.64 -10.59
CA ASN A 139 -4.34 18.10 -10.49
C ASN A 139 -4.01 18.61 -9.07
N GLY A 140 -3.02 17.99 -8.42
CA GLY A 140 -2.60 18.35 -7.06
C GLY A 140 -3.59 17.97 -5.96
N ASN A 141 -4.56 17.10 -6.22
CA ASN A 141 -5.50 16.60 -5.23
C ASN A 141 -5.45 15.07 -5.15
N VAL A 142 -5.66 14.51 -3.97
CA VAL A 142 -6.01 13.10 -3.77
C VAL A 142 -7.53 12.96 -3.69
N LEU A 143 -8.08 12.08 -4.52
CA LEU A 143 -9.50 11.81 -4.69
C LEU A 143 -9.84 10.45 -4.07
N VAL A 144 -10.89 10.40 -3.24
CA VAL A 144 -11.31 9.18 -2.54
C VAL A 144 -12.82 9.03 -2.62
N GLY A 145 -13.30 7.91 -3.20
CA GLY A 145 -14.70 7.51 -3.18
C GLY A 145 -15.04 6.71 -1.93
N THR A 146 -16.17 7.03 -1.29
CA THR A 146 -16.59 6.46 -0.01
C THR A 146 -17.91 5.68 -0.10
N THR A 147 -18.16 4.79 0.88
CA THR A 147 -19.38 3.97 0.94
C THR A 147 -20.67 4.80 1.05
N ASP A 148 -20.58 6.04 1.53
CA ASP A 148 -21.70 6.98 1.64
C ASP A 148 -22.10 7.64 0.30
N ARG A 149 -21.46 7.22 -0.81
CA ARG A 149 -21.65 7.73 -2.18
C ARG A 149 -21.13 9.16 -2.36
N ARG A 150 -20.11 9.56 -1.60
CA ARG A 150 -19.38 10.82 -1.80
C ARG A 150 -18.02 10.59 -2.45
N LEU A 151 -17.52 11.66 -3.06
CA LEU A 151 -16.15 11.79 -3.55
C LEU A 151 -15.50 12.93 -2.78
N PHE A 152 -14.44 12.63 -2.05
CA PHE A 152 -13.63 13.61 -1.34
C PHE A 152 -12.40 13.99 -2.17
N ALA A 153 -11.98 15.26 -2.06
CA ALA A 153 -10.77 15.78 -2.68
C ALA A 153 -9.95 16.52 -1.63
N TYR A 154 -8.69 16.14 -1.46
CA TYR A 154 -7.76 16.80 -0.54
C TYR A 154 -6.55 17.31 -1.31
N GLY A 155 -6.19 18.58 -1.11
CA GLY A 155 -5.01 19.17 -1.72
C GLY A 155 -3.73 18.50 -1.23
N LEU A 156 -2.83 18.18 -2.14
CA LEU A 156 -1.49 17.72 -1.81
C LEU A 156 -0.65 18.91 -1.30
N PRO A 157 0.27 18.67 -0.35
CA PRO A 157 1.25 19.69 0.02
C PRO A 157 1.98 20.20 -1.23
N ALA A 158 2.20 21.51 -1.32
CA ALA A 158 3.05 22.08 -2.35
C ALA A 158 4.47 21.47 -2.27
N PRO A 159 5.17 21.30 -3.41
CA PRO A 159 6.54 20.79 -3.44
C PRO A 159 7.53 21.67 -2.67
#